data_AF-A0A1I7N9J5-F1
#
_entry.id   AF-A0A1I7N9J5-F1
#
_cell.length_a   1.000
_cell.length_b   1.000
_cell.length_c   1.000
_cell.angle_alpha   90.00
_cell.angle_beta   90.00
_cell.angle_gamma   90.00
#
_symmetry.space_group_name_H-M   'P 1'
#
loop_
_entity.id
_entity.type
_entity.pdbx_description
1 polymer ?
#
loop_
_entity_poly.entity_id
_entity_poly.type
_entity_poly.pdbx_seq_one_letter_code
_entity_poly.pdbx_strand_id
1 'polypeptide(L)' 'MTKEQILDGLIAGRTLIQEEWAIYAEIQAVDELVAENKATATRWEWRPSYQCERRVITAGPAALAVAA' A
#
# COMPACT_ATOMS: atom_id res chain seq x y z
N MET A 1 -7.51 0.35 7.94
CA MET A 1 -7.88 1.63 7.29
C MET A 1 -8.84 1.36 6.13
N THR A 2 -9.63 2.32 5.68
CA THR A 2 -10.42 2.15 4.45
C THR A 2 -9.55 2.34 3.21
N LYS A 3 -9.98 1.80 2.07
CA LYS A 3 -9.30 1.99 0.77
C LYS A 3 -9.07 3.47 0.44
N GLU A 4 -10.06 4.30 0.72
CA GLU A 4 -10.01 5.75 0.47
C GLU A 4 -8.98 6.45 1.35
N GLN A 5 -8.96 6.16 2.66
CA GLN A 5 -7.95 6.71 3.57
C GLN A 5 -6.52 6.32 3.20
N ILE A 6 -6.33 5.09 2.71
CA ILE A 6 -5.02 4.62 2.23
C ILE A 6 -4.62 5.44 1.01
N LEU A 7 -5.51 5.56 0.02
CA LEU A 7 -5.26 6.32 -1.20
C LEU A 7 -4.93 7.80 -0.91
N ASP A 8 -5.70 8.45 -0.05
CA ASP A 8 -5.46 9.85 0.36
C ASP A 8 -4.07 10.02 0.97
N GLY A 9 -3.67 9.08 1.84
CA GLY A 9 -2.33 9.07 2.43
C GLY A 9 -1.23 8.94 1.38
N LEU A 10 -1.40 8.02 0.42
CA LEU A 10 -0.45 7.81 -0.66
C LEU A 10 -0.34 9.05 -1.56
N ILE A 11 -1.46 9.66 -1.94
CA ILE A 11 -1.51 10.91 -2.73
C ILE A 11 -0.80 12.05 -1.99
N ALA A 12 -0.95 12.13 -0.67
CA ALA A 12 -0.23 13.08 0.18
C ALA A 12 1.28 12.76 0.35
N GLY A 13 1.81 11.80 -0.40
CA GLY A 13 3.23 11.42 -0.39
C GLY A 13 3.64 10.52 0.77
N ARG A 14 2.68 9.95 1.51
CA ARG A 14 3.00 9.00 2.60
C ARG A 14 3.37 7.64 2.03
N THR A 15 4.15 6.91 2.81
CA THR A 15 4.48 5.50 2.56
C THR A 15 3.76 4.64 3.58
N LEU A 16 3.10 3.57 3.12
CA LEU A 16 2.52 2.56 3.99
C LEU A 16 3.47 1.37 4.08
N ILE A 17 3.79 0.95 5.32
CA ILE A 17 4.43 -0.33 5.58
C ILE A 17 3.33 -1.29 6.00
N GLN A 18 3.10 -2.33 5.19
CA GLN A 18 2.09 -3.34 5.47
C GLN A 18 2.77 -4.65 5.85
N GLU A 19 2.30 -5.24 6.94
CA GLU A 19 2.73 -6.55 7.44
C GLU A 19 1.80 -7.65 6.92
N GLU A 20 2.32 -8.88 6.77
CA GLU A 20 1.56 -10.05 6.28
C GLU A 20 0.32 -10.32 7.14
N TRP A 21 0.42 -10.03 8.44
CA TRP A 21 -0.64 -10.25 9.42
C TRP A 21 -1.55 -9.03 9.62
N ALA A 22 -1.44 -8.03 8.74
CA ALA A 22 -2.40 -6.94 8.71
C ALA A 22 -3.83 -7.48 8.50
N ILE A 23 -4.82 -6.68 8.89
CA ILE A 23 -6.23 -7.05 8.72
C ILE A 23 -6.50 -7.36 7.24
N TYR A 24 -7.09 -8.51 6.95
CA TYR A 24 -7.30 -9.00 5.58
C TYR A 24 -7.97 -7.97 4.65
N ALA A 25 -8.98 -7.26 5.14
CA ALA A 25 -9.66 -6.21 4.38
C ALA A 25 -8.73 -5.06 3.95
N GLU A 26 -7.68 -4.76 4.75
CA GLU A 26 -6.68 -3.76 4.40
C GLU A 26 -5.71 -4.25 3.33
N ILE A 27 -5.34 -5.54 3.38
CA ILE A 27 -4.53 -6.18 2.33
C ILE A 27 -5.30 -6.14 1.00
N GLN A 28 -6.58 -6.53 1.01
CA GLN A 28 -7.43 -6.47 -0.18
C GLN A 28 -7.56 -5.05 -0.73
N ALA A 29 -7.78 -4.06 0.14
CA ALA A 29 -7.88 -2.66 -0.29
C ALA A 29 -6.59 -2.18 -0.99
N VAL A 30 -5.42 -2.56 -0.49
CA VAL A 30 -4.13 -2.26 -1.12
C VAL A 30 -4.00 -2.98 -2.46
N ASP A 31 -4.33 -4.26 -2.52
CA ASP A 31 -4.21 -5.07 -3.75
C ASP A 31 -5.11 -4.53 -4.87
N GLU A 32 -6.33 -4.10 -4.53
CA GLU A 32 -7.21 -3.42 -5.47
C GLU A 32 -6.61 -2.10 -5.98
N LEU A 33 -6.03 -1.27 -5.09
CA LEU A 33 -5.36 -0.03 -5.50
C LEU A 33 -4.15 -0.28 -6.40
N VAL A 34 -3.40 -1.38 -6.17
CA VAL A 34 -2.30 -1.80 -7.04
C VAL A 34 -2.84 -2.24 -8.40
N ALA A 35 -3.90 -3.04 -8.45
CA ALA A 35 -4.55 -3.46 -9.70
C ALA A 35 -5.10 -2.28 -10.51
N GLU A 36 -5.55 -1.22 -9.84
CA GLU A 36 -6.00 0.03 -10.45
C GLU A 36 -4.85 0.99 -10.84
N ASN A 37 -3.57 0.60 -10.68
CA ASN A 37 -2.38 1.44 -10.85
C ASN A 37 -2.36 2.71 -9.98
N LYS A 38 -3.18 2.76 -8.91
CA LYS A 38 -3.23 3.86 -7.94
C LYS A 38 -2.22 3.70 -6.81
N ALA A 39 -1.74 2.49 -6.58
CA ALA A 39 -0.64 2.19 -5.65
C ALA A 39 0.45 1.37 -6.35
N THR A 40 1.66 1.41 -5.79
CA THR A 40 2.73 0.48 -6.13
C THR A 40 3.19 -0.19 -4.85
N ALA A 41 3.28 -1.52 -4.86
CA ALA A 41 3.73 -2.30 -3.73
C ALA A 41 5.00 -3.08 -4.08
N THR A 42 5.96 -3.13 -3.16
CA THR A 42 7.08 -4.07 -3.28
C THR A 42 6.57 -5.50 -3.10
N ARG A 43 7.45 -6.48 -3.41
CA ARG A 43 7.21 -7.87 -2.99
C ARG A 43 7.12 -7.94 -1.47
N TRP A 44 6.41 -8.96 -0.99
CA TRP A 44 6.50 -9.41 0.39
C TRP A 44 7.91 -9.93 0.63
N GLU A 45 8.54 -9.44 1.68
CA GLU A 45 9.89 -9.84 2.08
C GLU A 45 9.94 -10.02 3.59
N TRP A 46 10.41 -11.18 4.03
CA TRP A 46 10.82 -11.37 5.41
C TRP A 46 12.09 -10.56 5.70
N ARG A 47 12.15 -9.91 6.87
CA ARG A 47 13.37 -9.27 7.35
C ARG A 47 13.64 -9.69 8.80
N PRO A 48 14.91 -9.95 9.19
CA PRO A 48 15.27 -10.47 10.50
C PRO A 48 14.75 -9.69 11.71
N SER A 49 14.47 -8.40 11.54
CA SER A 49 13.95 -7.53 12.61
C SER A 49 12.42 -7.61 12.77
N TYR A 50 11.72 -8.39 11.96
CA TYR A 50 10.26 -8.52 11.97
C TYR A 50 9.85 -9.97 12.23
N GLN A 51 8.66 -10.15 12.78
CA GLN A 51 8.09 -11.47 13.06
C GLN A 51 7.36 -12.08 11.84
N CYS A 52 7.16 -11.30 10.79
CA CYS A 52 6.40 -11.64 9.60
C CYS A 52 7.05 -11.03 8.34
N GLU A 53 6.46 -11.29 7.18
CA GLU A 53 6.82 -10.57 5.97
C GLU A 53 6.22 -9.17 5.96
N ARG A 54 6.91 -8.23 5.30
CA ARG A 54 6.38 -6.90 5.03
C ARG A 54 6.48 -6.54 3.56
N ARG A 55 5.66 -5.58 3.12
CA ARG A 55 5.83 -4.86 1.87
C ARG A 55 5.71 -3.35 2.09
N VAL A 56 6.28 -2.59 1.17
CA VAL A 56 6.24 -1.13 1.15
C VAL A 56 5.30 -0.70 0.04
N ILE A 57 4.40 0.23 0.35
CA ILE A 57 3.41 0.76 -0.58
C ILE A 57 3.59 2.27 -0.72
N THR A 58 3.67 2.73 -1.96
CA THR A 58 3.74 4.14 -2.36
C THR A 58 2.64 4.47 -3.37
N ALA A 59 2.44 5.76 -3.65
CA ALA A 59 1.55 6.18 -4.71
C ALA A 59 1.94 5.56 -6.07
N GLY A 60 0.95 5.08 -6.79
CA GLY A 60 1.09 4.61 -8.16
C GLY A 60 0.88 5.73 -9.19
N PRO A 61 1.21 5.48 -10.47
CA PRO A 61 1.11 6.50 -11.52
C PRO A 61 -0.28 7.12 -11.66
N ALA A 62 -1.34 6.32 -11.55
CA ALA A 62 -2.71 6.83 -11.70
C ALA A 62 -3.13 7.75 -10.55
N ALA A 63 -2.64 7.50 -9.33
CA ALA A 63 -2.92 8.37 -8.19
C ALA A 63 -2.20 9.72 -8.32
N LEU A 64 -0.94 9.70 -8.79
CA LEU A 64 -0.17 10.92 -9.00
C LEU A 64 -0.71 11.79 -10.15
N ALA A 65 -1.28 11.18 -11.19
CA ALA A 65 -1.88 11.90 -12.31
C ALA A 65 -3.13 12.72 -11.93
N VAL A 66 -3.82 12.33 -10.86
CA VAL A 66 -5.02 13.04 -10.35
C VAL A 66 -4.64 14.16 -9.37
N ALA A 67 -3.43 14.12 -8.81
CA ALA A 67 -2.95 15.06 -7.81
C ALA A 67 -2.21 16.28 -8.38
N ALA A 68 -1.98 16.31 -9.71
CA ALA A 68 -1.31 17.38 -10.45
C ALA A 68 -2.31 18.34 -11.09
#